data_AF-A0A1B8DUY3-F1
#
_entry.id   AF-A0A1B8DUY3-F1
#
_cell.length_a   1.000
_cell.length_b   1.000
_cell.length_c   1.000
_cell.angle_alpha   90.00
_cell.angle_beta   90.00
_cell.angle_gamma   90.00
#
_symmetry.space_group_name_H-M   'P 1'
#
loop_
_entity.id
_entity.type
_entity.pdbx_description
1 polymer ?
#
loop_
_entity_poly.entity_id
_entity_poly.type
_entity_poly.pdbx_seq_one_letter_code
_entity_poly.pdbx_strand_id
1 'polypeptide(L)'
;MGYYEFDTEFLSLSIPYKIDTAYEEHGREAADKFKYGRDAYEHMAGPSCQQLDGYNGHNISVEEMLDCSTVQCLYAKDENWIPNAEDMSFEANSKYYLSGLSDHSSSGGWKQMFAPIRHGKIQGSIDNDNNPWIESEEEQRESGVAFHPACFELFKIISEHIFGIVNTNGLVELRNTCCTSGTKIFCDWGDDVENCREQCWLHFPGSEYLVSNPVFIPSFRDICEDALQTDEDFNVQQSAFSQRDWNHNQSVSADPFLKFPSELVQNVVSYLDSKEIAAMRLASRAFEHLPISLWHRLICVEMPCIYEAWRSDVTPYTWASQDVNVLQNLRKEAEEWESQRQKKARELDHDPELEAKFLATEPETPPWHTEPNIKKLKEKSLGIKERLQPIALPHDKTNWYQLYSDIVRHWKDLKGLQNRERIWGTIFDICGAIGEIGKGEDQQVEGNDGDDTDEA
;
A
#
# COMPACT_ATOMS: atom_id res chain seq x y z
N MET A 1 20.33 -9.28 36.59
CA MET A 1 18.87 -9.43 36.70
C MET A 1 18.34 -8.17 37.33
N GLY A 2 18.04 -7.14 36.53
CA GLY A 2 17.31 -5.97 36.98
C GLY A 2 15.83 -6.21 36.71
N TYR A 3 15.01 -6.16 37.75
CA TYR A 3 13.55 -6.23 37.63
C TYR A 3 13.06 -4.96 36.95
N TYR A 4 12.49 -5.07 35.76
CA TYR A 4 11.66 -4.01 35.19
C TYR A 4 10.28 -4.14 35.86
N GLU A 5 9.98 -3.25 36.81
CA GLU A 5 8.62 -3.05 37.28
C GLU A 5 7.84 -2.33 36.19
N PHE A 6 6.89 -3.02 35.57
CA PHE A 6 5.90 -2.39 34.70
C PHE A 6 4.83 -1.76 35.58
N ASP A 7 4.47 -0.51 35.30
CA ASP A 7 3.29 0.12 35.89
C ASP A 7 2.05 -0.63 35.40
N THR A 8 1.39 -1.35 36.31
CA THR A 8 0.19 -2.15 36.02
C THR A 8 -1.09 -1.37 36.21
N GLU A 9 -1.00 -0.12 36.69
CA GLU A 9 -2.16 0.70 37.05
C GLU A 9 -2.55 1.72 35.95
N PHE A 10 -1.77 1.83 34.86
CA PHE A 10 -2.03 2.70 33.70
C PHE A 10 -2.50 4.11 34.09
N LEU A 11 -1.86 4.73 35.08
CA LEU A 11 -2.29 6.02 35.59
C LEU A 11 -2.06 7.12 34.54
N SER A 12 -3.11 7.85 34.18
CA SER A 12 -3.04 8.95 33.21
C SER A 12 -2.12 10.07 33.70
N LEU A 13 -1.02 10.31 32.99
CA LEU A 13 -0.15 11.47 33.21
C LEU A 13 -0.72 12.69 32.50
N SER A 14 -1.81 13.25 33.02
CA SER A 14 -2.40 14.48 32.49
C SER A 14 -1.54 15.70 32.86
N ILE A 15 -0.68 16.15 31.94
CA ILE A 15 -0.01 17.47 32.04
C ILE A 15 -0.12 18.19 30.69
N PRO A 16 -0.73 19.40 30.64
CA PRO A 16 -0.82 20.20 29.42
C PRO A 16 0.57 20.73 29.02
N TYR A 17 0.88 20.62 27.73
CA TYR A 17 2.04 21.25 27.12
C TYR A 17 1.77 22.75 26.97
N LYS A 18 2.70 23.59 27.42
CA LYS A 18 2.85 24.96 26.92
C LYS A 18 4.17 25.02 26.17
N ILE A 19 4.07 25.19 24.84
CA ILE A 19 5.13 25.75 24.02
C ILE A 19 5.43 27.14 24.58
N ASP A 20 6.72 27.49 24.58
CA ASP A 20 7.32 28.74 25.07
C ASP A 20 7.58 28.82 26.57
N THR A 21 8.83 28.51 26.97
CA THR A 21 9.71 29.53 27.59
C THR A 21 11.14 29.01 27.81
N ALA A 22 12.07 29.75 27.22
CA ALA A 22 13.39 30.14 27.73
C ALA A 22 14.27 29.09 28.45
N TYR A 23 15.34 28.70 27.75
CA TYR A 23 16.62 28.40 28.37
C TYR A 23 17.11 29.64 29.15
N GLU A 24 16.97 29.65 30.47
CA GLU A 24 17.89 30.38 31.33
C GLU A 24 18.26 29.56 32.57
N GLU A 25 19.54 29.71 32.90
CA GLU A 25 20.33 29.05 33.93
C GLU A 25 19.60 28.90 35.27
N HIS A 26 19.82 27.79 35.97
CA HIS A 26 20.31 27.79 37.36
C HIS A 26 20.66 26.35 37.83
N GLY A 27 21.91 26.19 38.28
CA GLY A 27 22.29 25.28 39.37
C GLY A 27 22.21 23.77 39.14
N ARG A 28 23.29 23.20 38.57
CA ARG A 28 23.67 21.80 38.80
C ARG A 28 24.05 21.65 40.28
N GLU A 29 23.30 20.85 41.06
CA GLU A 29 23.82 20.01 42.18
C GLU A 29 22.75 19.33 43.07
N ALA A 30 21.45 19.37 42.77
CA ALA A 30 20.44 18.75 43.65
C ALA A 30 19.30 17.97 42.96
N ALA A 31 19.51 17.39 41.78
CA ALA A 31 18.46 16.66 41.04
C ALA A 31 18.83 15.21 40.65
N ASP A 32 19.87 14.63 41.26
CA ASP A 32 20.43 13.32 40.87
C ASP A 32 19.79 12.10 41.55
N LYS A 33 18.55 12.22 42.03
CA LYS A 33 17.78 11.06 42.54
C LYS A 33 16.41 11.00 41.88
N PHE A 34 16.30 10.13 40.88
CA PHE A 34 15.07 9.69 40.20
C PHE A 34 14.27 10.80 39.50
N LYS A 35 14.81 11.34 38.40
CA LYS A 35 13.98 11.82 37.30
C LYS A 35 14.15 10.86 36.14
N TYR A 36 13.37 9.78 36.13
CA TYR A 36 13.01 9.18 34.84
C TYR A 36 12.27 10.28 34.07
N GLY A 37 12.90 10.81 33.01
CA GLY A 37 12.26 11.76 32.10
C GLY A 37 11.00 11.14 31.50
N ARG A 38 10.13 11.97 30.89
CA ARG A 38 8.97 11.45 30.14
C ARG A 38 9.41 10.46 29.04
N ASP A 39 10.62 10.64 28.52
CA ASP A 39 11.31 9.75 27.57
C ASP A 39 11.52 8.32 28.08
N ALA A 40 11.32 8.07 29.38
CA ALA A 40 11.37 6.74 29.97
C ALA A 40 10.02 6.00 29.94
N TYR A 41 8.93 6.66 29.52
CA TYR A 41 7.58 6.11 29.49
C TYR A 41 7.03 6.10 28.07
N GLU A 42 6.44 4.97 27.68
CA GLU A 42 5.72 4.83 26.41
C GLU A 42 4.40 5.62 26.46
N HIS A 43 4.13 6.43 25.43
CA HIS A 43 2.87 7.13 25.30
C HIS A 43 1.79 6.17 24.82
N MET A 44 0.76 5.94 25.64
CA MET A 44 -0.44 5.21 25.24
C MET A 44 -1.60 6.18 25.02
N ALA A 45 -2.03 6.33 23.77
CA ALA A 45 -3.06 7.29 23.40
C ALA A 45 -4.44 6.88 23.96
N GLY A 46 -5.04 7.75 24.76
CA GLY A 46 -6.44 7.62 25.18
C GLY A 46 -7.42 8.17 24.12
N PRO A 47 -8.73 7.96 24.28
CA PRO A 47 -9.76 8.40 23.32
C PRO A 47 -9.77 9.93 23.05
N SER A 48 -9.26 10.73 23.99
CA SER A 48 -9.17 12.19 23.87
C SER A 48 -7.73 12.68 23.70
N CYS A 49 -6.80 11.80 23.31
CA CYS A 49 -5.41 12.20 23.04
C CYS A 49 -5.35 13.16 21.84
N GLN A 50 -4.56 14.23 21.98
CA GLN A 50 -4.34 15.24 20.95
C GLN A 50 -2.85 15.33 20.54
N GLN A 51 -2.04 14.35 20.96
CA GLN A 51 -0.64 14.30 20.56
C GLN A 51 -0.55 13.96 19.08
N LEU A 52 0.31 14.68 18.36
CA LEU A 52 0.45 14.55 16.89
C LEU A 52 1.73 13.80 16.48
N ASP A 53 2.51 13.30 17.45
CA ASP A 53 3.75 12.57 17.21
C ASP A 53 3.51 11.14 16.68
N GLY A 54 2.27 10.65 16.76
CA GLY A 54 1.86 9.34 16.25
C GLY A 54 0.33 9.27 16.13
N TYR A 55 -0.16 8.39 15.25
CA TYR A 55 -1.61 8.17 15.14
C TYR A 55 -2.19 7.62 16.45
N ASN A 56 -3.42 8.04 16.76
CA ASN A 56 -4.09 7.59 17.96
C ASN A 56 -4.52 6.11 17.80
N GLY A 57 -3.89 5.22 18.57
CA GLY A 57 -4.19 3.78 18.58
C GLY A 57 -5.62 3.42 19.01
N HIS A 58 -6.39 4.37 19.55
CA HIS A 58 -7.84 4.21 19.76
C HIS A 58 -8.63 4.29 18.45
N ASN A 59 -8.14 5.08 17.49
CA ASN A 59 -8.81 5.33 16.21
C ASN A 59 -8.35 4.36 15.12
N ILE A 60 -7.14 3.82 15.22
CA ILE A 60 -6.58 2.87 14.26
C ILE A 60 -5.82 1.75 14.96
N SER A 61 -6.03 0.52 14.49
CA SER A 61 -5.38 -0.67 15.02
C SER A 61 -4.04 -0.97 14.34
N VAL A 62 -3.21 -1.77 15.02
CA VAL A 62 -1.96 -2.29 14.46
C VAL A 62 -2.21 -3.15 13.21
N GLU A 63 -3.33 -3.89 13.19
CA GLU A 63 -3.73 -4.69 12.02
C GLU A 63 -4.09 -3.79 10.82
N GLU A 64 -4.74 -2.66 11.05
CA GLU A 64 -5.01 -1.67 9.99
C GLU A 64 -3.72 -1.02 9.48
N MET A 65 -2.73 -0.75 10.35
CA MET A 65 -1.46 -0.12 9.98
C MET A 65 -0.41 -1.09 9.41
N LEU A 66 -0.80 -2.32 9.08
CA LEU A 66 0.12 -3.36 8.62
C LEU A 66 1.03 -2.85 7.48
N ASP A 67 2.35 -3.02 7.65
CA ASP A 67 3.38 -2.62 6.69
C ASP A 67 3.42 -1.14 6.30
N CYS A 68 2.79 -0.22 7.05
CA CYS A 68 2.75 1.20 6.69
C CYS A 68 4.13 1.88 6.63
N SER A 69 5.13 1.30 7.28
CA SER A 69 6.53 1.75 7.27
C SER A 69 7.41 0.98 6.28
N THR A 70 6.88 -0.06 5.63
CA THR A 70 7.66 -0.92 4.74
C THR A 70 7.88 -0.25 3.39
N VAL A 71 9.14 -0.14 2.97
CA VAL A 71 9.55 0.51 1.73
C VAL A 71 10.23 -0.49 0.81
N GLN A 72 9.93 -0.39 -0.49
CA GLN A 72 10.65 -1.03 -1.58
C GLN A 72 11.00 0.02 -2.64
N CYS A 73 12.00 -0.26 -3.46
CA CYS A 73 12.44 0.67 -4.49
C CYS A 73 12.59 0.02 -5.87
N LEU A 74 12.44 0.83 -6.92
CA LEU A 74 12.91 0.52 -8.26
C LEU A 74 14.28 1.17 -8.50
N TYR A 75 15.27 0.37 -8.87
CA TYR A 75 16.61 0.83 -9.28
C TYR A 75 16.88 0.52 -10.74
N ALA A 76 17.70 1.36 -11.38
CA ALA A 76 18.14 1.11 -12.75
C ALA A 76 19.01 -0.14 -12.80
N LYS A 77 18.82 -0.94 -13.83
CA LYS A 77 19.69 -2.07 -14.11
C LYS A 77 21.05 -1.60 -14.63
N ASP A 78 22.05 -2.42 -14.38
CA ASP A 78 23.36 -2.27 -15.00
C ASP A 78 23.38 -2.87 -16.41
N GLU A 79 24.35 -2.45 -17.22
CA GLU A 79 24.54 -2.97 -18.59
C GLU A 79 24.78 -4.49 -18.62
N ASN A 80 25.40 -5.03 -17.57
CA ASN A 80 25.70 -6.45 -17.40
C ASN A 80 24.63 -7.19 -16.58
N TRP A 81 23.37 -6.78 -16.69
CA TRP A 81 22.26 -7.35 -15.92
C TRP A 81 22.10 -8.85 -16.17
N ILE A 82 22.02 -9.62 -15.08
CA ILE A 82 21.75 -11.06 -15.10
C ILE A 82 20.44 -11.29 -14.33
N PRO A 83 19.36 -11.75 -14.99
CA PRO A 83 18.11 -12.06 -14.31
C PRO A 83 18.27 -13.18 -13.26
N ASN A 84 17.61 -13.01 -12.13
CA ASN A 84 17.51 -14.01 -11.08
C ASN A 84 16.18 -14.74 -11.11
N ALA A 85 16.13 -15.96 -10.57
CA ALA A 85 14.89 -16.74 -10.50
C ALA A 85 13.81 -16.11 -9.61
N GLU A 86 14.19 -15.21 -8.71
CA GLU A 86 13.30 -14.49 -7.80
C GLU A 86 12.78 -13.16 -8.39
N ASP A 87 13.21 -12.79 -9.59
CA ASP A 87 12.75 -11.57 -10.25
C ASP A 87 11.31 -11.73 -10.75
N MET A 88 10.52 -10.66 -10.61
CA MET A 88 9.16 -10.63 -11.11
C MET A 88 9.15 -10.61 -12.64
N SER A 89 8.09 -11.15 -13.27
CA SER A 89 7.98 -11.23 -14.73
C SER A 89 8.11 -9.88 -15.44
N PHE A 90 7.59 -8.80 -14.85
CA PHE A 90 7.70 -7.46 -15.41
C PHE A 90 9.12 -6.88 -15.31
N GLU A 91 9.94 -7.34 -14.35
CA GLU A 91 11.32 -6.88 -14.23
C GLU A 91 12.11 -7.29 -15.47
N ALA A 92 11.86 -8.47 -16.06
CA ALA A 92 12.60 -8.96 -17.22
C ALA A 92 12.62 -7.97 -18.41
N ASN A 93 11.48 -7.33 -18.70
CA ASN A 93 11.32 -6.40 -19.83
C ASN A 93 11.50 -4.92 -19.44
N SER A 94 11.81 -4.64 -18.17
CA SER A 94 12.03 -3.29 -17.67
C SER A 94 13.52 -2.92 -17.67
N LYS A 95 13.83 -1.62 -17.77
CA LYS A 95 15.15 -1.05 -17.45
C LYS A 95 15.44 -1.04 -15.95
N TYR A 96 14.45 -1.38 -15.12
CA TYR A 96 14.48 -1.29 -13.67
C TYR A 96 14.20 -2.64 -13.02
N TYR A 97 14.66 -2.79 -11.79
CA TYR A 97 14.43 -3.96 -10.95
C TYR A 97 14.05 -3.54 -9.53
N LEU A 98 13.41 -4.46 -8.81
CA LEU A 98 12.98 -4.24 -7.43
C LEU A 98 14.12 -4.51 -6.44
N SER A 99 14.32 -3.60 -5.49
CA SER A 99 15.15 -3.86 -4.31
C SER A 99 14.51 -4.92 -3.40
N GLY A 100 15.26 -5.37 -2.38
CA GLY A 100 14.66 -6.00 -1.21
C GLY A 100 13.77 -5.01 -0.43
N LEU A 101 13.15 -5.48 0.65
CA LEU A 101 12.35 -4.65 1.53
C LEU A 101 13.22 -3.91 2.54
N SER A 102 12.77 -2.74 2.91
CA SER A 102 13.28 -1.99 4.05
C SER A 102 12.14 -1.53 4.94
N ASP A 103 12.48 -1.17 6.17
CA ASP A 103 11.53 -0.70 7.17
C ASP A 103 11.99 0.65 7.65
N HIS A 104 11.04 1.58 7.73
CA HIS A 104 11.24 3.01 7.97
C HIS A 104 12.20 3.67 6.95
N SER A 105 11.75 4.75 6.30
CA SER A 105 12.67 5.56 5.50
C SER A 105 13.72 6.21 6.40
N SER A 106 14.98 6.18 5.99
CA SER A 106 16.02 6.93 6.69
C SER A 106 15.77 8.42 6.54
N SER A 107 16.09 9.19 7.59
CA SER A 107 16.01 10.66 7.51
C SER A 107 16.88 11.17 6.36
N GLY A 108 16.24 11.81 5.37
CA GLY A 108 16.89 12.30 4.15
C GLY A 108 17.09 11.26 3.04
N GLY A 109 16.63 10.01 3.21
CA GLY A 109 16.61 9.01 2.15
C GLY A 109 17.97 8.40 1.77
N TRP A 110 19.00 8.56 2.61
CA TRP A 110 20.35 8.03 2.33
C TRP A 110 20.60 6.70 3.04
N LYS A 111 21.35 5.80 2.38
CA LYS A 111 21.80 4.50 2.93
C LYS A 111 20.66 3.63 3.47
N GLN A 112 19.55 3.58 2.74
CA GLN A 112 18.46 2.66 3.06
C GLN A 112 18.96 1.23 2.92
N MET A 113 18.79 0.39 3.94
CA MET A 113 19.29 -0.98 3.97
C MET A 113 18.21 -1.96 3.52
N PHE A 114 18.49 -2.83 2.54
CA PHE A 114 17.47 -3.72 1.98
C PHE A 114 17.66 -5.20 2.37
N ALA A 115 16.57 -5.91 2.59
CA ALA A 115 16.56 -7.35 2.88
C ALA A 115 15.42 -8.05 2.10
N PRO A 116 15.69 -9.17 1.41
CA PRO A 116 17.00 -9.74 1.15
C PRO A 116 17.83 -8.86 0.20
N ILE A 117 19.14 -9.09 0.14
CA ILE A 117 20.01 -8.41 -0.81
C ILE A 117 19.70 -8.95 -2.20
N ARG A 118 19.23 -8.07 -3.09
CA ARG A 118 18.95 -8.41 -4.49
C ARG A 118 19.98 -7.76 -5.39
N HIS A 119 20.52 -8.52 -6.33
CA HIS A 119 21.46 -8.02 -7.35
C HIS A 119 22.66 -7.27 -6.75
N GLY A 120 23.13 -7.69 -5.56
CA GLY A 120 24.23 -7.05 -4.84
C GLY A 120 23.90 -5.68 -4.22
N LYS A 121 22.67 -5.16 -4.36
CA LYS A 121 22.25 -3.87 -3.77
C LYS A 121 21.96 -4.04 -2.28
N ILE A 122 23.00 -3.85 -1.47
CA ILE A 122 22.93 -3.94 -0.01
C ILE A 122 22.20 -2.73 0.60
N GLN A 123 22.48 -1.56 0.03
CA GLN A 123 21.91 -0.28 0.43
C GLN A 123 21.75 0.64 -0.77
N GLY A 124 20.94 1.69 -0.63
CA GLY A 124 20.80 2.70 -1.68
C GLY A 124 20.18 4.00 -1.18
N SER A 125 20.23 5.03 -2.03
CA SER A 125 19.49 6.27 -1.82
C SER A 125 18.07 6.12 -2.36
N ILE A 126 17.13 6.81 -1.75
CA ILE A 126 15.71 6.78 -2.11
C ILE A 126 15.20 8.21 -2.24
N ASP A 127 14.51 8.49 -3.34
CA ASP A 127 13.88 9.80 -3.54
C ASP A 127 12.73 9.73 -4.55
N ASN A 128 11.64 10.39 -4.19
CA ASN A 128 10.42 10.53 -4.98
C ASN A 128 10.04 11.99 -5.20
N ASP A 129 10.67 12.92 -4.49
CA ASP A 129 10.33 14.34 -4.53
C ASP A 129 11.28 15.09 -5.46
N ASN A 130 10.95 16.36 -5.71
CA ASN A 130 11.84 17.27 -6.41
C ASN A 130 13.09 17.53 -5.57
N ASN A 131 14.14 16.77 -5.84
CA ASN A 131 15.42 16.93 -5.20
C ASN A 131 16.37 17.69 -6.14
N PRO A 132 16.69 18.97 -5.85
CA PRO A 132 17.60 19.77 -6.67
C PRO A 132 19.04 19.25 -6.64
N TRP A 133 19.35 18.24 -5.82
CA TRP A 133 20.65 17.58 -5.76
C TRP A 133 20.75 16.35 -6.67
N ILE A 134 19.68 15.97 -7.38
CA ILE A 134 19.66 14.86 -8.36
C ILE A 134 19.47 15.45 -9.76
N GLU A 135 20.52 16.06 -10.30
CA GLU A 135 20.46 16.77 -11.58
C GLU A 135 20.92 15.90 -12.77
N SER A 136 21.83 14.96 -12.52
CA SER A 136 22.40 14.12 -13.58
C SER A 136 21.66 12.78 -13.74
N GLU A 137 21.70 12.22 -14.97
CA GLU A 137 21.17 10.88 -15.23
C GLU A 137 21.84 9.79 -14.38
N GLU A 138 23.12 9.95 -14.06
CA GLU A 138 23.86 9.01 -13.20
C GLU A 138 23.30 9.01 -11.77
N GLU A 139 23.06 10.19 -11.19
CA GLU A 139 22.45 10.33 -9.87
C GLU A 139 21.01 9.82 -9.85
N GLN A 140 20.25 10.04 -10.93
CA GLN A 140 18.89 9.51 -11.08
C GLN A 140 18.86 7.99 -11.13
N ARG A 141 19.88 7.35 -11.72
CA ARG A 141 20.03 5.89 -11.76
C ARG A 141 20.43 5.31 -10.39
N GLU A 142 21.20 6.04 -9.60
CA GLU A 142 21.61 5.64 -8.25
C GLU A 142 20.56 5.90 -7.17
N SER A 143 19.62 6.83 -7.42
CA SER A 143 18.46 7.05 -6.56
C SER A 143 17.32 6.12 -6.93
N GLY A 144 16.76 5.41 -5.95
CA GLY A 144 15.63 4.50 -6.15
C GLY A 144 14.29 5.24 -6.10
N VAL A 145 13.34 4.86 -6.95
CA VAL A 145 11.93 5.29 -6.79
C VAL A 145 11.33 4.45 -5.67
N ALA A 146 10.99 5.07 -4.54
CA ALA A 146 10.46 4.40 -3.37
C ALA A 146 8.94 4.27 -3.40
N PHE A 147 8.42 3.22 -2.78
CA PHE A 147 6.99 3.02 -2.59
C PHE A 147 6.74 2.00 -1.49
N HIS A 148 5.55 2.04 -0.90
CA HIS A 148 5.08 0.93 -0.10
C HIS A 148 4.70 -0.24 -1.02
N PRO A 149 5.04 -1.49 -0.69
CA PRO A 149 4.63 -2.64 -1.49
C PRO A 149 3.12 -2.69 -1.78
N ALA A 150 2.28 -2.37 -0.79
CA ALA A 150 0.82 -2.34 -0.99
C ALA A 150 0.38 -1.29 -2.04
N CYS A 151 1.01 -0.10 -2.07
CA CYS A 151 0.74 0.90 -3.10
C CYS A 151 1.20 0.43 -4.49
N PHE A 152 2.33 -0.28 -4.56
CA PHE A 152 2.84 -0.80 -5.83
C PHE A 152 1.98 -1.95 -6.39
N GLU A 153 1.34 -2.75 -5.55
CA GLU A 153 0.35 -3.73 -6.02
C GLU A 153 -0.83 -3.04 -6.72
N LEU A 154 -1.34 -1.94 -6.16
CA LEU A 154 -2.38 -1.12 -6.81
C LEU A 154 -1.87 -0.51 -8.13
N PHE A 155 -0.61 -0.08 -8.17
CA PHE A 155 0.01 0.40 -9.41
C PHE A 155 0.06 -0.70 -10.45
N LYS A 156 0.50 -1.91 -10.10
CA LYS A 156 0.50 -3.07 -10.99
C LYS A 156 -0.90 -3.35 -11.53
N ILE A 157 -1.92 -3.38 -10.67
CA ILE A 157 -3.32 -3.62 -11.06
C ILE A 157 -3.76 -2.59 -12.12
N ILE A 158 -3.59 -1.30 -11.84
CA ILE A 158 -4.07 -0.22 -12.71
C ILE A 158 -3.22 -0.13 -13.98
N SER A 159 -1.90 -0.26 -13.86
CA SER A 159 -0.96 -0.24 -14.98
C SER A 159 -1.24 -1.37 -15.97
N GLU A 160 -1.47 -2.59 -15.48
CA GLU A 160 -1.90 -3.72 -16.31
C GLU A 160 -3.25 -3.46 -16.98
N HIS A 161 -4.20 -2.84 -16.27
CA HIS A 161 -5.51 -2.53 -16.82
C HIS A 161 -5.46 -1.49 -17.96
N ILE A 162 -4.61 -0.47 -17.83
CA ILE A 162 -4.50 0.64 -18.78
C ILE A 162 -3.55 0.31 -19.94
N PHE A 163 -2.37 -0.24 -19.64
CA PHE A 163 -1.29 -0.46 -20.60
C PHE A 163 -1.14 -1.92 -21.05
N GLY A 164 -1.81 -2.86 -20.38
CA GLY A 164 -1.60 -4.30 -20.60
C GLY A 164 -0.31 -4.85 -19.99
N ILE A 165 0.50 -3.99 -19.34
CA ILE A 165 1.79 -4.31 -18.73
C ILE A 165 1.98 -3.51 -17.44
N VAL A 166 2.86 -3.96 -16.55
CA VAL A 166 3.33 -3.13 -15.43
C VAL A 166 4.40 -2.16 -15.96
N ASN A 167 4.01 -0.92 -16.25
CA ASN A 167 4.88 0.09 -16.87
C ASN A 167 5.82 0.77 -15.86
N THR A 168 6.76 0.02 -15.31
CA THR A 168 7.79 0.53 -14.38
C THR A 168 8.73 1.53 -15.05
N ASN A 169 8.98 1.41 -16.37
CA ASN A 169 9.82 2.34 -17.10
C ASN A 169 9.21 3.75 -17.09
N GLY A 170 7.92 3.85 -17.46
CA GLY A 170 7.19 5.12 -17.44
C GLY A 170 7.08 5.71 -16.04
N LEU A 171 6.90 4.88 -15.01
CA LEU A 171 6.86 5.35 -13.61
C LEU A 171 8.17 6.06 -13.20
N VAL A 172 9.33 5.47 -13.51
CA VAL A 172 10.62 6.08 -13.18
C VAL A 172 10.90 7.32 -14.05
N GLU A 173 10.51 7.27 -15.32
CA GLU A 173 10.65 8.41 -16.22
C GLU A 173 9.79 9.61 -15.80
N LEU A 174 8.56 9.36 -15.36
CA LEU A 174 7.72 10.39 -14.74
C LEU A 174 8.40 10.98 -13.52
N ARG A 175 8.95 10.14 -12.61
CA ARG A 175 9.70 10.63 -11.44
C ARG A 175 10.85 11.53 -11.87
N ASN A 176 11.68 11.10 -12.82
CA ASN A 176 12.84 11.88 -13.29
C ASN A 176 12.44 13.21 -13.94
N THR A 177 11.34 13.20 -14.71
CA THR A 177 10.77 14.42 -15.31
C THR A 177 10.30 15.40 -14.23
N CYS A 178 9.68 14.90 -13.16
CA CYS A 178 9.23 15.74 -12.04
C CYS A 178 10.43 16.32 -11.25
N CYS A 179 11.49 15.55 -11.03
CA CYS A 179 12.71 16.04 -10.37
C CYS A 179 13.43 17.13 -11.17
N THR A 180 13.43 17.04 -12.51
CA THR A 180 14.17 17.99 -13.36
C THR A 180 13.37 19.24 -13.71
N SER A 181 12.04 19.12 -13.84
CA SER A 181 11.20 20.20 -14.35
C SER A 181 10.94 21.33 -13.35
N GLY A 182 11.17 21.11 -12.04
CA GLY A 182 10.97 22.08 -10.95
C GLY A 182 9.53 22.61 -10.75
N THR A 183 8.63 22.27 -11.67
CA THR A 183 7.28 22.83 -11.83
C THR A 183 6.22 21.75 -12.04
N LYS A 184 6.62 20.53 -12.43
CA LYS A 184 5.73 19.38 -12.55
C LYS A 184 5.66 18.65 -11.22
N ILE A 185 4.46 18.58 -10.66
CA ILE A 185 4.15 17.78 -9.48
C ILE A 185 3.95 16.34 -9.95
N PHE A 186 4.46 15.37 -9.17
CA PHE A 186 4.35 13.95 -9.50
C PHE A 186 2.88 13.48 -9.57
N CYS A 187 2.08 13.89 -8.60
CA CYS A 187 0.63 13.74 -8.55
C CYS A 187 0.02 14.60 -7.44
N ASP A 188 -1.30 14.77 -7.45
CA ASP A 188 -2.03 15.28 -6.29
C ASP A 188 -2.20 14.15 -5.25
N TRP A 189 -1.60 14.34 -4.07
CA TRP A 189 -1.65 13.36 -2.99
C TRP A 189 -2.92 13.46 -2.13
N GLY A 190 -3.69 14.55 -2.30
CA GLY A 190 -4.90 14.88 -1.55
C GLY A 190 -4.64 15.79 -0.34
N ASP A 191 -5.68 16.55 0.03
CA ASP A 191 -5.63 17.57 1.09
C ASP A 191 -5.08 17.05 2.42
N ASP A 192 -5.50 15.86 2.86
CA ASP A 192 -5.05 15.29 4.15
C ASP A 192 -3.56 14.95 4.15
N VAL A 193 -3.00 14.52 3.00
CA VAL A 193 -1.55 14.30 2.89
C VAL A 193 -0.80 15.62 3.01
N GLU A 194 -1.24 16.65 2.28
CA GLU A 194 -0.57 17.95 2.33
C GLU A 194 -0.72 18.64 3.69
N ASN A 195 -1.84 18.46 4.37
CA ASN A 195 -2.02 18.95 5.74
C ASN A 195 -1.09 18.23 6.74
N CYS A 196 -0.82 16.93 6.53
CA CYS A 196 0.09 16.16 7.40
C CYS A 196 1.58 16.36 7.06
N ARG A 197 1.89 16.92 5.88
CA ARG A 197 3.25 17.08 5.36
C ARG A 197 3.94 18.31 5.94
N GLU A 198 4.74 18.07 6.97
CA GLU A 198 5.66 19.04 7.55
C GLU A 198 7.09 18.47 7.59
N GLN A 199 8.05 19.17 8.21
CA GLN A 199 9.41 18.63 8.43
C GLN A 199 9.38 17.25 9.09
N CYS A 200 8.38 17.00 9.95
CA CYS A 200 8.01 15.69 10.46
C CYS A 200 6.54 15.47 10.17
N TRP A 201 6.16 14.24 9.81
CA TRP A 201 4.77 13.89 9.54
C TRP A 201 3.88 14.15 10.76
N LEU A 202 2.79 14.92 10.57
CA LEU A 202 1.82 15.21 11.62
C LEU A 202 0.65 14.23 11.55
N HIS A 203 0.28 13.66 12.70
CA HIS A 203 -0.71 12.59 12.79
C HIS A 203 -2.07 13.14 13.24
N PHE A 204 -2.77 13.84 12.33
CA PHE A 204 -4.03 14.49 12.67
C PHE A 204 -5.19 13.49 12.90
N PRO A 205 -6.07 13.75 13.88
CA PRO A 205 -7.30 12.96 14.03
C PRO A 205 -8.16 13.04 12.78
N GLY A 206 -8.62 11.90 12.28
CA GLY A 206 -9.40 11.77 11.05
C GLY A 206 -8.56 11.37 9.82
N SER A 207 -7.24 11.58 9.86
CA SER A 207 -6.34 11.18 8.76
C SER A 207 -5.71 9.79 8.97
N GLU A 208 -6.18 9.01 9.95
CA GLU A 208 -5.63 7.67 10.25
C GLU A 208 -5.70 6.73 9.04
N TYR A 209 -6.67 6.91 8.16
CA TYR A 209 -6.78 6.10 6.95
C TYR A 209 -5.54 6.20 6.05
N LEU A 210 -4.78 7.31 6.08
CA LEU A 210 -3.59 7.48 5.25
C LEU A 210 -2.53 6.38 5.45
N VAL A 211 -2.43 5.82 6.66
CA VAL A 211 -1.48 4.73 6.99
C VAL A 211 -2.12 3.36 7.03
N SER A 212 -3.43 3.26 6.78
CA SER A 212 -4.10 1.97 6.74
C SER A 212 -3.71 1.18 5.49
N ASN A 213 -3.47 -0.13 5.61
CA ASN A 213 -3.03 -0.95 4.50
C ASN A 213 -4.15 -1.06 3.45
N PRO A 214 -3.90 -0.66 2.19
CA PRO A 214 -4.95 -0.66 1.17
C PRO A 214 -5.14 -2.02 0.50
N VAL A 215 -4.31 -3.03 0.78
CA VAL A 215 -4.44 -4.37 0.17
C VAL A 215 -4.97 -5.38 1.18
N PHE A 216 -4.33 -5.43 2.35
CA PHE A 216 -4.70 -6.33 3.45
C PHE A 216 -5.63 -5.60 4.42
N ILE A 217 -6.92 -5.49 4.06
CA ILE A 217 -7.88 -4.64 4.77
C ILE A 217 -8.66 -5.45 5.82
N PRO A 218 -8.51 -5.16 7.13
CA PRO A 218 -9.30 -5.80 8.18
C PRO A 218 -10.81 -5.60 7.96
N SER A 219 -11.62 -6.60 8.31
CA SER A 219 -13.08 -6.65 8.15
C SER A 219 -13.61 -6.62 6.71
N PHE A 220 -12.88 -6.07 5.74
CA PHE A 220 -13.31 -6.05 4.35
C PHE A 220 -13.36 -7.46 3.74
N ARG A 221 -12.38 -8.30 4.07
CA ARG A 221 -12.43 -9.70 3.66
C ARG A 221 -13.67 -10.42 4.19
N ASP A 222 -14.01 -10.21 5.46
CA ASP A 222 -15.19 -10.84 6.05
C ASP A 222 -16.47 -10.39 5.31
N ILE A 223 -16.57 -9.10 4.95
CA ILE A 223 -17.67 -8.58 4.11
C ILE A 223 -17.72 -9.27 2.74
N CYS A 224 -16.55 -9.49 2.11
CA CYS A 224 -16.46 -10.20 0.83
C CYS A 224 -16.88 -11.68 0.97
N GLU A 225 -16.45 -12.38 2.02
CA GLU A 225 -16.81 -13.77 2.28
C GLU A 225 -18.30 -13.92 2.61
N ASP A 226 -18.86 -13.02 3.41
CA ASP A 226 -20.29 -13.01 3.77
C ASP A 226 -21.21 -12.75 2.56
N ALA A 227 -20.70 -12.08 1.52
CA ALA A 227 -21.43 -11.86 0.28
C ALA A 227 -21.41 -13.08 -0.65
N LEU A 228 -20.50 -14.04 -0.45
CA LEU A 228 -20.42 -15.25 -1.29
C LEU A 228 -21.55 -16.22 -0.98
N GLN A 229 -22.25 -16.64 -2.03
CA GLN A 229 -23.38 -17.56 -1.95
C GLN A 229 -22.94 -18.97 -2.31
N THR A 230 -23.32 -19.91 -1.43
CA THR A 230 -23.08 -21.35 -1.61
C THR A 230 -24.32 -22.10 -2.07
N ASP A 231 -25.47 -21.44 -2.08
CA ASP A 231 -26.74 -22.00 -2.53
C ASP A 231 -26.74 -22.21 -4.06
N GLU A 232 -27.13 -23.41 -4.50
CA GLU A 232 -27.27 -23.73 -5.93
C GLU A 232 -28.42 -22.96 -6.60
N ASP A 233 -29.42 -22.54 -5.80
CA ASP A 233 -30.58 -21.78 -6.29
C ASP A 233 -30.31 -20.26 -6.38
N PHE A 234 -29.14 -19.80 -5.93
CA PHE A 234 -28.75 -18.40 -6.04
C PHE A 234 -28.58 -17.99 -7.50
N ASN A 235 -29.21 -16.88 -7.88
CA ASN A 235 -29.06 -16.31 -9.21
C ASN A 235 -29.05 -14.79 -9.15
N VAL A 236 -28.01 -14.17 -9.71
CA VAL A 236 -27.82 -12.72 -9.74
C VAL A 236 -28.92 -11.95 -10.47
N GLN A 237 -29.73 -12.62 -11.29
CA GLN A 237 -30.90 -12.04 -11.94
C GLN A 237 -32.14 -12.00 -11.03
N GLN A 238 -32.10 -12.67 -9.88
CA GLN A 238 -33.17 -12.57 -8.88
C GLN A 238 -33.22 -11.17 -8.27
N SER A 239 -34.38 -10.82 -7.74
CA SER A 239 -34.56 -9.52 -7.11
C SER A 239 -33.74 -9.41 -5.83
N ALA A 240 -33.01 -8.31 -5.69
CA ALA A 240 -32.30 -7.97 -4.46
C ALA A 240 -33.23 -7.64 -3.27
N PHE A 241 -34.53 -7.50 -3.50
CA PHE A 241 -35.49 -7.08 -2.49
C PHE A 241 -36.59 -8.09 -2.30
N SER A 242 -36.94 -8.31 -1.03
CA SER A 242 -38.14 -9.06 -0.66
C SER A 242 -39.40 -8.35 -1.15
N GLN A 243 -40.38 -9.15 -1.58
CA GLN A 243 -41.68 -8.66 -2.00
C GLN A 243 -42.36 -7.92 -0.84
N ARG A 244 -42.83 -6.68 -1.07
CA ARG A 244 -43.58 -5.94 -0.07
C ARG A 244 -45.02 -6.42 -0.03
N ASP A 245 -45.51 -6.77 1.16
CA ASP A 245 -46.94 -7.02 1.39
C ASP A 245 -47.70 -5.69 1.30
N TRP A 246 -48.22 -5.37 0.12
CA TRP A 246 -49.00 -4.16 -0.10
C TRP A 246 -50.50 -4.44 -0.23
N ASN A 247 -51.28 -3.72 0.57
CA ASN A 247 -52.73 -3.69 0.47
C ASN A 247 -53.14 -3.17 -0.92
N HIS A 248 -53.78 -4.03 -1.71
CA HIS A 248 -54.24 -3.83 -3.10
C HIS A 248 -55.18 -2.62 -3.37
N ASN A 249 -55.44 -1.75 -2.39
CA ASN A 249 -56.44 -0.68 -2.49
C ASN A 249 -55.89 0.70 -2.86
N GLN A 250 -54.60 0.86 -3.15
CA GLN A 250 -54.08 2.10 -3.75
C GLN A 250 -54.01 1.96 -5.26
N SER A 251 -54.82 2.77 -5.95
CA SER A 251 -54.92 2.87 -7.41
C SER A 251 -53.55 2.92 -8.09
N VAL A 252 -53.14 1.78 -8.65
CA VAL A 252 -51.91 1.52 -9.44
C VAL A 252 -51.95 2.22 -10.82
N SER A 253 -52.91 3.10 -11.08
CA SER A 253 -53.34 3.47 -12.43
C SER A 253 -52.50 4.55 -13.14
N ALA A 254 -51.54 5.22 -12.47
CA ALA A 254 -50.86 6.40 -13.05
C ALA A 254 -49.37 6.21 -13.37
N ASP A 255 -48.74 5.09 -13.00
CA ASP A 255 -47.31 4.88 -13.24
C ASP A 255 -47.05 4.47 -14.71
N PRO A 256 -46.42 5.33 -15.54
CA PRO A 256 -46.18 5.01 -16.95
C PRO A 256 -45.14 3.90 -17.13
N PHE A 257 -44.22 3.71 -16.18
CA PHE A 257 -43.14 2.72 -16.29
C PHE A 257 -43.64 1.29 -16.09
N LEU A 258 -44.77 1.09 -15.40
CA LEU A 258 -45.41 -0.23 -15.29
C LEU A 258 -45.91 -0.77 -16.63
N LYS A 259 -45.95 0.05 -17.69
CA LYS A 259 -46.31 -0.38 -19.05
C LYS A 259 -45.11 -0.92 -19.83
N PHE A 260 -43.89 -0.72 -19.31
CA PHE A 260 -42.68 -1.18 -19.98
C PHE A 260 -42.35 -2.63 -19.59
N PRO A 261 -41.81 -3.43 -20.54
CA PRO A 261 -41.15 -4.69 -20.22
C PRO A 261 -39.99 -4.47 -19.24
N SER A 262 -39.67 -5.49 -18.45
CA SER A 262 -38.58 -5.45 -17.47
C SER A 262 -37.23 -5.10 -18.09
N GLU A 263 -36.99 -5.48 -19.35
CA GLU A 263 -35.77 -5.21 -20.08
C GLU A 263 -35.58 -3.71 -20.33
N LEU A 264 -36.67 -2.99 -20.63
CA LEU A 264 -36.61 -1.53 -20.82
C LEU A 264 -36.42 -0.81 -19.48
N VAL A 265 -37.03 -1.32 -18.40
CA VAL A 265 -36.79 -0.79 -17.05
C VAL A 265 -35.33 -0.99 -16.66
N GLN A 266 -34.77 -2.18 -16.88
CA GLN A 266 -33.35 -2.47 -16.62
C GLN A 266 -32.42 -1.61 -17.50
N ASN A 267 -32.80 -1.36 -18.76
CA ASN A 267 -32.06 -0.46 -19.64
C ASN A 267 -32.04 0.98 -19.09
N VAL A 268 -33.17 1.51 -18.63
CA VAL A 268 -33.22 2.82 -17.97
C VAL A 268 -32.30 2.85 -16.75
N VAL A 269 -32.40 1.83 -15.88
CA VAL A 269 -31.58 1.71 -14.67
C VAL A 269 -30.08 1.63 -14.98
N SER A 270 -29.69 1.09 -16.14
CA SER A 270 -28.28 0.99 -16.54
C SER A 270 -27.60 2.34 -16.78
N TYR A 271 -28.38 3.43 -16.90
CA TYR A 271 -27.88 4.81 -17.03
C TYR A 271 -27.90 5.61 -15.72
N LEU A 272 -28.47 5.05 -14.65
CA LEU A 272 -28.67 5.76 -13.39
C LEU A 272 -27.55 5.45 -12.39
N ASP A 273 -27.23 6.43 -11.54
CA ASP A 273 -26.39 6.22 -10.35
C ASP A 273 -27.21 5.62 -9.18
N SER A 274 -26.53 5.23 -8.11
CA SER A 274 -27.15 4.64 -6.92
C SER A 274 -28.21 5.55 -6.26
N LYS A 275 -28.03 6.87 -6.25
CA LYS A 275 -28.95 7.85 -5.64
C LYS A 275 -30.20 8.00 -6.50
N GLU A 276 -30.04 8.08 -7.81
CA GLU A 276 -31.12 8.12 -8.78
C GLU A 276 -31.94 6.83 -8.76
N ILE A 277 -31.28 5.66 -8.66
CA ILE A 277 -31.96 4.37 -8.50
C ILE A 277 -32.79 4.38 -7.21
N ALA A 278 -32.23 4.83 -6.09
CA ALA A 278 -32.97 4.92 -4.83
C ALA A 278 -34.19 5.85 -4.95
N ALA A 279 -34.07 6.99 -5.62
CA ALA A 279 -35.18 7.91 -5.88
C ALA A 279 -36.24 7.28 -6.79
N MET A 280 -35.84 6.60 -7.87
CA MET A 280 -36.75 5.92 -8.79
C MET A 280 -37.54 4.81 -8.11
N ARG A 281 -36.91 4.05 -7.20
CA ARG A 281 -37.56 3.02 -6.37
C ARG A 281 -38.63 3.58 -5.43
N LEU A 282 -38.51 4.85 -5.02
CA LEU A 282 -39.52 5.53 -4.21
C LEU A 282 -40.64 6.11 -5.07
N ALA A 283 -40.33 6.53 -6.31
CA ALA A 283 -41.25 7.21 -7.20
C ALA A 283 -42.12 6.27 -8.06
N SER A 284 -41.60 5.11 -8.45
CA SER A 284 -42.27 4.18 -9.38
C SER A 284 -42.10 2.72 -8.97
N ARG A 285 -43.20 1.96 -9.09
CA ARG A 285 -43.24 0.53 -8.74
C ARG A 285 -42.52 -0.35 -9.75
N ALA A 286 -42.34 0.15 -10.99
CA ALA A 286 -41.61 -0.58 -12.02
C ALA A 286 -40.17 -0.90 -11.59
N PHE A 287 -39.60 -0.09 -10.70
CA PHE A 287 -38.22 -0.23 -10.20
C PHE A 287 -38.14 -0.98 -8.87
N GLU A 288 -39.25 -1.51 -8.34
CA GLU A 288 -39.25 -2.17 -7.03
C GLU A 288 -38.34 -3.41 -7.00
N HIS A 289 -38.43 -4.23 -8.05
CA HIS A 289 -37.67 -5.46 -8.20
C HIS A 289 -36.52 -5.28 -9.19
N LEU A 290 -35.33 -4.96 -8.67
CA LEU A 290 -34.11 -4.87 -9.46
C LEU A 290 -33.23 -6.10 -9.23
N PRO A 291 -32.52 -6.58 -10.28
CA PRO A 291 -31.67 -7.75 -10.19
C PRO A 291 -30.42 -7.47 -9.34
N ILE A 292 -29.93 -8.46 -8.60
CA ILE A 292 -28.70 -8.37 -7.79
C ILE A 292 -27.50 -7.92 -8.64
N SER A 293 -27.40 -8.37 -9.91
CA SER A 293 -26.33 -7.98 -10.84
C SER A 293 -26.23 -6.46 -11.09
N LEU A 294 -27.29 -5.69 -10.81
CA LEU A 294 -27.22 -4.24 -10.88
C LEU A 294 -26.15 -3.66 -9.95
N TRP A 295 -25.99 -4.23 -8.76
CA TRP A 295 -25.01 -3.75 -7.79
C TRP A 295 -23.59 -4.10 -8.16
N HIS A 296 -23.36 -5.16 -8.95
CA HIS A 296 -22.05 -5.42 -9.55
C HIS A 296 -21.63 -4.25 -10.45
N ARG A 297 -22.53 -3.81 -11.34
CA ARG A 297 -22.30 -2.62 -12.18
C ARG A 297 -22.00 -1.39 -11.31
N LEU A 298 -22.77 -1.16 -10.25
CA LEU A 298 -22.55 -0.02 -9.36
C LEU A 298 -21.19 -0.08 -8.67
N ILE A 299 -20.74 -1.24 -8.20
CA ILE A 299 -19.39 -1.41 -7.64
C ILE A 299 -18.34 -1.09 -8.71
N CYS A 300 -18.45 -1.66 -9.91
CA CYS A 300 -17.47 -1.42 -10.97
C CYS A 300 -17.41 0.04 -11.43
N VAL A 301 -18.53 0.77 -11.38
CA VAL A 301 -18.61 2.17 -11.85
C VAL A 301 -18.32 3.17 -10.74
N GLU A 302 -18.92 3.01 -9.56
CA GLU A 302 -18.83 3.95 -8.44
C GLU A 302 -17.64 3.66 -7.51
N MET A 303 -17.17 2.40 -7.45
CA MET A 303 -16.08 1.95 -6.58
C MET A 303 -15.08 1.08 -7.35
N PRO A 304 -14.46 1.60 -8.44
CA PRO A 304 -13.57 0.81 -9.29
C PRO A 304 -12.35 0.24 -8.53
N CYS A 305 -12.00 0.85 -7.39
CA CYS A 305 -10.96 0.37 -6.48
C CYS A 305 -11.26 -0.99 -5.82
N ILE A 306 -12.50 -1.47 -5.87
CA ILE A 306 -12.88 -2.84 -5.47
C ILE A 306 -12.54 -3.79 -6.63
N TYR A 307 -11.25 -4.00 -6.84
CA TYR A 307 -10.74 -4.84 -7.93
C TYR A 307 -11.10 -6.32 -7.77
N GLU A 308 -11.47 -6.75 -6.56
CA GLU A 308 -12.02 -8.07 -6.28
C GLU A 308 -13.27 -8.39 -7.09
N ALA A 309 -14.02 -7.36 -7.51
CA ALA A 309 -15.27 -7.51 -8.26
C ALA A 309 -15.08 -7.78 -9.76
N TRP A 310 -13.90 -7.52 -10.32
CA TRP A 310 -13.68 -7.59 -11.77
C TRP A 310 -12.34 -8.25 -12.18
N ARG A 311 -11.40 -8.49 -11.25
CA ARG A 311 -10.22 -9.32 -11.51
C ARG A 311 -10.47 -10.76 -11.14
N SER A 312 -9.96 -11.66 -11.98
CA SER A 312 -9.91 -13.10 -11.69
C SER A 312 -8.78 -13.47 -10.75
N ASP A 313 -7.60 -12.86 -10.92
CA ASP A 313 -6.47 -12.99 -10.02
C ASP A 313 -6.31 -11.72 -9.19
N VAL A 314 -6.52 -11.88 -7.88
CA VAL A 314 -6.39 -10.83 -6.87
C VAL A 314 -5.21 -11.07 -5.94
N THR A 315 -4.38 -12.08 -6.25
CA THR A 315 -3.25 -12.47 -5.42
C THR A 315 -2.24 -11.33 -5.40
N PRO A 316 -1.95 -10.73 -4.22
CA PRO A 316 -0.94 -9.70 -4.13
C PRO A 316 0.41 -10.25 -4.56
N TYR A 317 1.23 -9.43 -5.24
CA TYR A 317 2.57 -9.86 -5.61
C TYR A 317 3.42 -10.22 -4.37
N THR A 318 4.43 -11.06 -4.59
CA THR A 318 5.20 -11.72 -3.53
C THR A 318 5.71 -10.76 -2.46
N TRP A 319 6.19 -9.57 -2.83
CA TRP A 319 6.79 -8.62 -1.89
C TRP A 319 5.78 -7.89 -1.01
N ALA A 320 4.55 -7.63 -1.48
CA ALA A 320 3.48 -7.13 -0.61
C ALA A 320 3.17 -8.12 0.53
N SER A 321 3.38 -9.42 0.29
CA SER A 321 3.10 -10.46 1.26
C SER A 321 4.27 -10.75 2.22
N GLN A 322 5.51 -10.34 1.93
CA GLN A 322 6.64 -10.62 2.83
C GLN A 322 6.59 -9.79 4.11
N ASP A 323 7.12 -10.32 5.21
CA ASP A 323 7.31 -9.59 6.46
C ASP A 323 8.72 -8.99 6.51
N VAL A 324 8.80 -7.66 6.49
CA VAL A 324 10.07 -6.94 6.48
C VAL A 324 10.89 -7.18 7.75
N ASN A 325 10.25 -7.31 8.89
CA ASN A 325 10.92 -7.54 10.17
C ASN A 325 11.60 -8.91 10.18
N VAL A 326 10.92 -9.94 9.65
CA VAL A 326 11.53 -11.27 9.49
C VAL A 326 12.75 -11.21 8.57
N LEU A 327 12.63 -10.55 7.41
CA LEU A 327 13.72 -10.46 6.44
C LEU A 327 14.93 -9.68 6.99
N GLN A 328 14.68 -8.55 7.67
CA GLN A 328 15.75 -7.76 8.28
C GLN A 328 16.40 -8.45 9.46
N ASN A 329 15.64 -9.16 10.31
CA ASN A 329 16.21 -9.92 11.41
C ASN A 329 17.09 -11.06 10.90
N LEU A 330 16.66 -11.80 9.87
CA LEU A 330 17.50 -12.81 9.23
C LEU A 330 18.79 -12.21 8.68
N ARG A 331 18.70 -11.07 8.01
CA ARG A 331 19.90 -10.35 7.52
C ARG A 331 20.83 -9.97 8.67
N LYS A 332 20.30 -9.35 9.73
CA LYS A 332 21.07 -8.90 10.89
C LYS A 332 21.77 -10.07 11.60
N GLU A 333 21.08 -11.20 11.76
CA GLU A 333 21.68 -12.41 12.33
C GLU A 333 22.84 -12.94 11.47
N ALA A 334 22.70 -12.92 10.14
CA ALA A 334 23.76 -13.35 9.23
C ALA A 334 24.97 -12.39 9.26
N GLU A 335 24.72 -11.07 9.31
CA GLU A 335 25.78 -10.06 9.44
C GLU A 335 26.52 -10.16 10.77
N GLU A 336 25.79 -10.38 11.87
CA GLU A 336 26.39 -10.55 13.19
C GLU A 336 27.21 -11.84 13.28
N TRP A 337 26.72 -12.93 12.67
CA TRP A 337 27.48 -14.18 12.53
C TRP A 337 28.79 -13.97 11.78
N GLU A 338 28.74 -13.34 10.60
CA GLU A 338 29.93 -13.07 9.79
C GLU A 338 30.92 -12.15 10.52
N SER A 339 30.43 -11.12 11.22
CA SER A 339 31.26 -10.24 12.04
C SER A 339 31.98 -11.01 13.17
N GLN A 340 31.27 -11.92 13.85
CA GLN A 340 31.86 -12.79 14.88
C GLN A 340 32.89 -13.75 14.28
N ARG A 341 32.59 -14.35 13.12
CA ARG A 341 33.48 -15.24 12.38
C ARG A 341 34.78 -14.52 11.99
N GLN A 342 34.67 -13.34 11.40
CA GLN A 342 35.82 -12.51 11.03
C GLN A 342 36.62 -12.01 12.24
N LYS A 343 35.95 -11.68 13.35
CA LYS A 343 36.65 -11.30 14.59
C LYS A 343 37.49 -12.45 15.13
N LYS A 344 36.93 -13.66 15.17
CA LYS A 344 37.63 -14.86 15.64
C LYS A 344 38.76 -15.27 14.69
N ALA A 345 38.59 -15.10 13.37
CA ALA A 345 39.68 -15.28 12.41
C ALA A 345 40.83 -14.29 12.67
N ARG A 346 40.53 -13.01 12.89
CA ARG A 346 41.52 -11.98 13.25
C ARG A 346 42.24 -12.25 14.57
N GLU A 347 41.57 -12.86 15.55
CA GLU A 347 42.22 -13.29 16.81
C GLU A 347 43.23 -14.43 16.58
N LEU A 348 43.13 -15.16 15.46
CA LEU A 348 44.03 -16.25 15.07
C LEU A 348 45.12 -15.82 14.07
N ASP A 349 45.17 -14.56 13.64
CA ASP A 349 46.09 -14.03 12.60
C ASP A 349 47.59 -14.30 12.89
N HIS A 350 47.95 -14.47 14.17
CA HIS A 350 49.30 -14.87 14.58
C HIS A 350 49.67 -16.33 14.21
N ASP A 351 48.70 -17.16 13.80
CA ASP A 351 48.84 -18.56 13.42
C ASP A 351 47.97 -18.86 12.18
N PRO A 352 48.54 -18.67 10.96
CA PRO A 352 47.80 -18.83 9.71
C PRO A 352 47.22 -20.23 9.48
N GLU A 353 47.80 -21.28 10.08
CA GLU A 353 47.30 -22.65 9.92
C GLU A 353 46.02 -22.86 10.74
N LEU A 354 45.97 -22.31 11.95
CA LEU A 354 44.76 -22.33 12.79
C LEU A 354 43.65 -21.45 12.21
N GLU A 355 43.98 -20.28 11.68
CA GLU A 355 43.02 -19.39 11.01
C GLU A 355 42.38 -20.08 9.80
N ALA A 356 43.19 -20.63 8.90
CA ALA A 356 42.71 -21.33 7.71
C ALA A 356 41.83 -22.54 8.08
N LYS A 357 42.21 -23.29 9.12
CA LYS A 357 41.41 -24.42 9.63
C LYS A 357 40.08 -23.96 10.22
N PHE A 358 40.06 -22.85 10.96
CA PHE A 358 38.83 -22.28 11.50
C PHE A 358 37.88 -21.85 10.38
N LEU A 359 38.35 -21.06 9.40
CA LEU A 359 37.55 -20.60 8.27
C LEU A 359 37.03 -21.76 7.40
N ALA A 360 37.77 -22.87 7.31
CA ALA A 360 37.34 -24.06 6.57
C ALA A 360 36.32 -24.93 7.32
N THR A 361 36.23 -24.83 8.65
CA THR A 361 35.39 -25.70 9.49
C THR A 361 34.13 -25.03 10.01
N GLU A 362 34.20 -23.74 10.30
CA GLU A 362 33.03 -22.95 10.68
C GLU A 362 32.10 -22.77 9.46
N PRO A 363 30.77 -22.79 9.59
CA PRO A 363 29.89 -22.50 8.46
C PRO A 363 29.91 -20.99 8.11
N GLU A 364 29.70 -20.68 6.82
CA GLU A 364 29.60 -19.30 6.31
C GLU A 364 28.27 -18.64 6.72
N THR A 365 27.20 -19.42 6.76
CA THR A 365 25.89 -18.98 7.24
C THR A 365 25.63 -19.46 8.66
N PRO A 366 24.77 -18.77 9.43
CA PRO A 366 24.39 -19.23 10.77
C PRO A 366 23.87 -20.68 10.72
N PRO A 367 24.32 -21.60 11.59
CA PRO A 367 23.89 -23.01 11.57
C PRO A 367 22.38 -23.22 11.67
N TRP A 368 21.65 -22.25 12.25
CA TRP A 368 20.19 -22.28 12.38
C TRP A 368 19.45 -21.71 11.17
N HIS A 369 20.12 -21.03 10.23
CA HIS A 369 19.57 -20.55 8.95
C HIS A 369 19.46 -21.69 7.92
N THR A 370 18.83 -22.78 8.33
CA THR A 370 18.50 -23.86 7.41
C THR A 370 17.26 -23.49 6.60
N GLU A 371 17.18 -23.98 5.36
CA GLU A 371 16.02 -23.75 4.48
C GLU A 371 14.68 -24.09 5.17
N PRO A 372 14.52 -25.21 5.90
CA PRO A 372 13.28 -25.51 6.60
C PRO A 372 12.94 -24.49 7.71
N ASN A 373 13.95 -23.99 8.43
CA ASN A 373 13.73 -23.01 9.51
C ASN A 373 13.30 -21.65 8.95
N ILE A 374 13.98 -21.18 7.91
CA ILE A 374 13.64 -19.91 7.25
C ILE A 374 12.23 -20.00 6.65
N LYS A 375 11.92 -21.11 5.98
CA LYS A 375 10.58 -21.36 5.44
C LYS A 375 9.51 -21.31 6.54
N LYS A 376 9.73 -22.02 7.65
CA LYS A 376 8.80 -22.01 8.79
C LYS A 376 8.62 -20.62 9.41
N LEU A 377 9.69 -19.82 9.50
CA LEU A 377 9.62 -18.45 10.00
C LEU A 377 8.75 -17.58 9.09
N LYS A 378 8.99 -17.64 7.77
CA LYS A 378 8.20 -16.92 6.76
C LYS A 378 6.73 -17.35 6.75
N GLU A 379 6.45 -18.65 6.79
CA GLU A 379 5.08 -19.18 6.88
C GLU A 379 4.37 -18.68 8.14
N LYS A 380 5.06 -18.64 9.28
CA LYS A 380 4.49 -18.13 10.53
C LYS A 380 4.12 -16.64 10.44
N SER A 381 4.96 -15.81 9.81
CA SER A 381 4.67 -14.37 9.65
C SER A 381 3.55 -14.10 8.64
N LEU A 382 3.31 -15.01 7.70
CA LEU A 382 2.29 -14.85 6.67
C LEU A 382 0.86 -15.00 7.20
N GLY A 383 0.63 -15.65 8.35
CA GLY A 383 -0.72 -16.00 8.80
C GLY A 383 -1.71 -14.82 8.93
N ILE A 384 -1.25 -13.63 9.34
CA ILE A 384 -2.11 -12.43 9.39
C ILE A 384 -2.46 -11.98 7.97
N LYS A 385 -1.47 -11.91 7.07
CA LYS A 385 -1.68 -11.51 5.67
C LYS A 385 -2.53 -12.52 4.91
N GLU A 386 -2.35 -13.82 5.15
CA GLU A 386 -3.18 -14.88 4.58
C GLU A 386 -4.63 -14.79 5.02
N ARG A 387 -4.92 -14.27 6.22
CA ARG A 387 -6.28 -14.00 6.71
C ARG A 387 -6.85 -12.72 6.11
N LEU A 388 -6.03 -11.73 5.81
CA LEU A 388 -6.46 -10.42 5.32
C LEU A 388 -6.37 -10.25 3.79
N GLN A 389 -5.78 -11.22 3.09
CA GLN A 389 -5.55 -11.12 1.64
C GLN A 389 -6.89 -11.00 0.88
N PRO A 390 -6.90 -10.25 -0.24
CA PRO A 390 -8.05 -10.17 -1.14
C PRO A 390 -8.53 -11.55 -1.61
N ILE A 391 -9.82 -11.66 -1.90
CA ILE A 391 -10.43 -12.83 -2.53
C ILE A 391 -11.14 -12.42 -3.81
N ALA A 392 -11.03 -13.23 -4.86
CA ALA A 392 -11.74 -12.96 -6.11
C ALA A 392 -13.22 -13.25 -5.92
N LEU A 393 -14.09 -12.36 -6.39
CA LEU A 393 -15.54 -12.47 -6.24
C LEU A 393 -16.17 -12.94 -7.56
N PRO A 394 -16.61 -14.21 -7.67
CA PRO A 394 -17.21 -14.69 -8.91
C PRO A 394 -18.55 -13.98 -9.16
N HIS A 395 -18.72 -13.47 -10.38
CA HIS A 395 -19.94 -12.75 -10.78
C HIS A 395 -21.23 -13.48 -10.36
N ASP A 396 -21.36 -14.75 -10.72
CA ASP A 396 -22.62 -15.49 -10.53
C ASP A 396 -22.81 -16.06 -9.13
N LYS A 397 -21.82 -15.94 -8.23
CA LYS A 397 -21.86 -16.47 -6.86
C LYS A 397 -21.78 -15.41 -5.78
N THR A 398 -21.81 -14.13 -6.15
CA THR A 398 -21.68 -13.04 -5.20
C THR A 398 -23.00 -12.30 -5.07
N ASN A 399 -23.49 -12.14 -3.85
CA ASN A 399 -24.61 -11.26 -3.55
C ASN A 399 -24.14 -9.80 -3.59
N TRP A 400 -24.08 -9.25 -4.79
CA TRP A 400 -23.61 -7.89 -5.04
C TRP A 400 -24.39 -6.82 -4.31
N TYR A 401 -25.69 -7.04 -4.04
CA TYR A 401 -26.51 -6.11 -3.27
C TYR A 401 -26.06 -6.03 -1.82
N GLN A 402 -25.84 -7.19 -1.19
CA GLN A 402 -25.31 -7.27 0.17
C GLN A 402 -23.92 -6.63 0.24
N LEU A 403 -23.01 -7.02 -0.65
CA LEU A 403 -21.65 -6.47 -0.70
C LEU A 403 -21.63 -4.95 -0.78
N TYR A 404 -22.34 -4.37 -1.76
CA TYR A 404 -22.41 -2.92 -1.92
C TYR A 404 -23.02 -2.24 -0.68
N SER A 405 -24.10 -2.83 -0.13
CA SER A 405 -24.78 -2.26 1.03
C SER A 405 -23.89 -2.27 2.27
N ASP A 406 -23.16 -3.36 2.51
CA ASP A 406 -22.29 -3.52 3.67
C ASP A 406 -21.06 -2.59 3.56
N ILE A 407 -20.45 -2.47 2.37
CA ILE A 407 -19.36 -1.50 2.13
C ILE A 407 -19.86 -0.07 2.41
N VAL A 408 -20.98 0.34 1.82
CA VAL A 408 -21.51 1.72 2.00
C VAL A 408 -21.88 1.98 3.46
N ARG A 409 -22.47 1.00 4.15
CA ARG A 409 -22.87 1.12 5.56
C ARG A 409 -21.67 1.25 6.49
N HIS A 410 -20.60 0.51 6.21
CA HIS A 410 -19.40 0.43 7.05
C HIS A 410 -18.24 1.27 6.52
N TRP A 411 -18.47 2.13 5.53
CA TRP A 411 -17.41 2.90 4.86
C TRP A 411 -16.45 3.60 5.82
N LYS A 412 -16.99 4.25 6.86
CA LYS A 412 -16.20 4.97 7.87
C LYS A 412 -15.27 4.07 8.70
N ASP A 413 -15.66 2.81 8.87
CA ASP A 413 -14.89 1.82 9.63
C ASP A 413 -13.85 1.13 8.73
N LEU A 414 -14.03 1.15 7.41
CA LEU A 414 -13.17 0.52 6.41
C LEU A 414 -12.04 1.47 5.95
N LYS A 415 -11.18 1.89 6.87
CA LYS A 415 -10.09 2.85 6.59
C LYS A 415 -9.18 2.39 5.45
N GLY A 416 -8.86 1.10 5.40
CA GLY A 416 -8.05 0.53 4.30
C GLY A 416 -8.70 0.73 2.93
N LEU A 417 -10.05 0.68 2.83
CA LEU A 417 -10.75 0.98 1.58
C LEU A 417 -10.75 2.48 1.26
N GLN A 418 -10.87 3.34 2.26
CA GLN A 418 -10.74 4.79 2.06
C GLN A 418 -9.34 5.13 1.53
N ASN A 419 -8.29 4.52 2.09
CA ASN A 419 -6.94 4.70 1.57
C ASN A 419 -6.78 4.12 0.17
N ARG A 420 -7.36 2.92 -0.07
CA ARG A 420 -7.36 2.30 -1.40
C ARG A 420 -8.02 3.20 -2.43
N GLU A 421 -9.19 3.77 -2.15
CA GLU A 421 -9.89 4.71 -3.06
C GLU A 421 -9.02 5.93 -3.38
N ARG A 422 -8.41 6.54 -2.36
CA ARG A 422 -7.49 7.68 -2.54
C ARG A 422 -6.31 7.31 -3.45
N ILE A 423 -5.58 6.25 -3.09
CA ILE A 423 -4.41 5.79 -3.82
C ILE A 423 -4.79 5.40 -5.25
N TRP A 424 -5.96 4.79 -5.45
CA TRP A 424 -6.49 4.42 -6.75
C TRP A 424 -6.63 5.64 -7.66
N GLY A 425 -7.23 6.72 -7.18
CA GLY A 425 -7.32 7.98 -7.91
C GLY A 425 -5.94 8.53 -8.29
N THR A 426 -5.03 8.62 -7.31
CA THR A 426 -3.65 9.08 -7.55
C THR A 426 -2.91 8.25 -8.61
N ILE A 427 -3.08 6.92 -8.60
CA ILE A 427 -2.42 6.04 -9.57
C ILE A 427 -3.03 6.17 -10.97
N PHE A 428 -4.34 6.43 -11.09
CA PHE A 428 -4.96 6.75 -12.37
C PHE A 428 -4.35 8.02 -12.98
N ASP A 429 -4.12 9.05 -12.16
CA ASP A 429 -3.46 10.28 -12.61
C ASP A 429 -2.01 10.03 -13.02
N ILE A 430 -1.25 9.24 -12.24
CA ILE A 430 0.11 8.81 -12.58
C ILE A 430 0.13 8.07 -13.93
N CYS A 431 -0.79 7.12 -14.14
CA CYS A 431 -0.87 6.38 -15.40
C CYS A 431 -1.28 7.30 -16.56
N GLY A 432 -2.16 8.28 -16.33
CA GLY A 432 -2.48 9.32 -17.30
C GLY A 432 -1.23 10.09 -17.73
N ALA A 433 -0.44 10.58 -16.77
CA ALA A 433 0.79 11.32 -17.00
C ALA A 433 1.87 10.47 -17.73
N ILE A 434 2.02 9.20 -17.37
CA ILE A 434 2.90 8.25 -18.08
C ILE A 434 2.49 8.14 -19.56
N GLY A 435 1.17 8.04 -19.83
CA GLY A 435 0.65 7.95 -21.20
C GLY A 435 0.87 9.21 -22.03
N GLU A 436 0.99 10.38 -21.40
CA GLU A 436 1.31 11.64 -22.08
C GLU A 436 2.80 11.74 -22.45
N ILE A 437 3.69 11.26 -21.58
CA ILE A 437 5.14 11.22 -21.85
C ILE A 437 5.43 10.41 -23.11
N GLY A 438 4.90 9.18 -23.21
CA GLY A 438 5.13 8.31 -24.37
C GLY A 438 4.62 8.89 -25.70
N LYS A 439 3.53 9.67 -25.69
CA LYS A 439 3.02 10.34 -26.91
C LYS A 439 3.89 11.50 -27.38
N GLY A 440 4.63 12.14 -26.46
CA GLY A 440 5.55 13.23 -26.78
C GLY A 440 6.78 12.75 -27.53
N GLU A 441 7.25 11.52 -27.28
CA GLU A 441 8.38 10.91 -27.97
C GLU A 441 8.01 10.49 -29.40
N ASP A 442 6.83 9.88 -29.59
CA ASP A 442 6.36 9.45 -30.93
C ASP A 442 6.19 10.63 -31.91
N GLN A 443 5.76 11.79 -31.41
CA GLN A 443 5.61 13.00 -32.24
C GLN A 443 6.94 13.69 -32.60
N GLN A 444 8.02 13.44 -31.85
CA GLN A 444 9.37 13.92 -32.21
C GLN A 444 10.04 13.05 -33.27
N VAL A 445 9.69 11.77 -33.35
CA VAL A 445 10.22 10.86 -34.38
C VAL A 445 9.56 11.11 -35.74
N GLU A 446 8.27 11.47 -35.78
CA GLU A 446 7.59 11.82 -37.05
C GLU A 446 7.94 13.23 -37.59
N GLY A 447 8.59 14.08 -36.78
CA GLY A 447 8.95 15.45 -37.14
C GLY A 447 10.31 15.62 -37.83
N ASN A 448 11.11 14.55 -37.97
CA ASN A 448 12.50 14.62 -38.44
C ASN A 448 12.77 14.00 -39.82
N ASP A 449 11.72 13.55 -40.53
CA ASP A 449 11.82 12.94 -41.87
C ASP A 449 11.44 13.91 -43.01
N GLY A 450 11.66 15.21 -42.84
CA GLY A 450 11.26 16.18 -43.87
C GLY A 450 11.92 17.54 -43.81
N ASP A 451 13.25 17.61 -43.96
CA ASP A 451 13.87 18.71 -44.72
C ASP A 451 15.33 18.37 -45.07
N ASP A 452 15.53 17.66 -46.18
CA ASP A 452 16.82 17.63 -46.89
C ASP A 452 16.55 17.29 -48.36
N THR A 453 15.91 18.22 -49.07
CA THR A 453 15.99 18.29 -50.53
C THR A 453 16.11 19.75 -51.00
N ASP A 454 17.29 20.02 -51.56
CA ASP A 454 17.63 21.01 -52.58
C ASP A 454 17.61 22.51 -52.23
N GLU A 455 18.80 23.13 -52.28
CA GLU A 455 19.14 23.93 -53.47
C GLU A 455 20.65 24.09 -53.68
N ALA A 456 21.05 23.77 -54.92
CA ALA A 456 22.18 24.32 -55.64
C ALA A 456 21.66 25.31 -56.68
#